data_AF-A2WTJ0-F1
#
_entry.id   AF-A2WTJ0-F1
#
_cell.length_a   1.000
_cell.length_b   1.000
_cell.length_c   1.000
_cell.angle_alpha   90.00
_cell.angle_beta   90.00
_cell.angle_gamma   90.00
#
_symmetry.space_group_name_H-M   'P 1'
#
loop_
_entity.id
_entity.type
_entity.pdbx_description
1 polymer ?
#
loop_
_entity_poly.entity_id
_entity_poly.type
_entity_poly.pdbx_seq_one_letter_code
_entity_poly.pdbx_strand_id
1 'polypeptide(L)'
;MAVSLQDWSKISFGSVRKEIQRLERRLKFLRNEVFTDAIIREERLLEQQLCDLFEREEIMAKQRSRIEWLKEGDRNTSFFHARASARRRTNKIKLLVRDDGSSCSESQGIKLMAEHFFKKLFTSEQCESVEEVLEAIPCKVDESINEELCRPTRMRK
;
A
#
# COMPACT_ATOMS: atom_id res chain seq x y z
N MET A 1 -11.46 5.05 7.50
CA MET A 1 -10.09 4.54 7.22
C MET A 1 -9.55 4.92 5.84
N ALA A 2 -10.29 4.80 4.72
CA ALA A 2 -9.76 5.11 3.38
C ALA A 2 -9.34 6.60 3.16
N VAL A 3 -10.02 7.56 3.79
CA VAL A 3 -9.70 8.99 3.70
C VAL A 3 -8.31 9.30 4.30
N SER A 4 -8.02 8.74 5.48
CA SER A 4 -6.74 8.89 6.18
C SER A 4 -5.54 8.39 5.36
N LEU A 5 -5.70 7.31 4.60
CA LEU A 5 -4.60 6.78 3.75
C LEU A 5 -4.37 7.61 2.48
N GLN A 6 -5.43 8.17 1.89
CA GLN A 6 -5.28 9.09 0.76
C GLN A 6 -4.61 10.39 1.17
N ASP A 7 -4.96 10.91 2.35
CA ASP A 7 -4.35 12.11 2.89
C ASP A 7 -2.91 11.85 3.33
N TRP A 8 -2.62 10.72 3.99
CA TRP A 8 -1.25 10.29 4.30
C TRP A 8 -0.41 10.14 3.03
N SER A 9 -0.97 9.58 1.95
CA SER A 9 -0.28 9.44 0.67
C SER A 9 0.06 10.80 0.06
N LYS A 10 -0.88 11.77 0.09
CA LYS A 10 -0.65 13.14 -0.38
C LYS A 10 0.36 13.88 0.49
N ILE A 11 0.34 13.69 1.80
CA ILE A 11 1.24 14.38 2.74
C ILE A 11 2.66 13.80 2.64
N SER A 12 2.79 12.47 2.60
CA SER A 12 4.08 11.79 2.66
C SER A 12 4.82 11.77 1.33
N PHE A 13 4.11 11.62 0.21
CA PHE A 13 4.71 11.51 -1.12
C PHE A 13 4.41 12.70 -2.03
N GLY A 14 3.41 13.51 -1.69
CA GLY A 14 2.98 14.59 -2.56
C GLY A 14 2.57 14.11 -3.94
N SER A 15 2.70 15.00 -4.92
CA SER A 15 2.53 14.65 -6.33
C SER A 15 3.89 14.79 -7.02
N VAL A 16 4.71 13.73 -6.96
CA VAL A 16 6.04 13.65 -7.58
C VAL A 16 6.04 14.22 -9.01
N ARG A 17 5.04 13.87 -9.83
CA ARG A 17 4.89 14.44 -11.19
C ARG A 17 4.66 15.95 -11.26
N LYS A 18 3.90 16.51 -10.31
CA LYS A 18 3.67 17.96 -10.26
C LYS A 18 4.95 18.69 -9.84
N GLU A 19 5.72 18.05 -8.96
CA GLU A 19 7.01 18.55 -8.53
C GLU A 19 8.03 18.54 -9.67
N ILE A 20 8.14 17.43 -10.41
CA ILE A 20 8.93 17.32 -11.64
C ILE A 20 8.55 18.44 -12.63
N GLN A 21 7.26 18.60 -12.95
CA GLN A 21 6.78 19.67 -13.84
C GLN A 21 7.07 21.08 -13.31
N ARG A 22 7.15 21.27 -12.00
CA ARG A 22 7.50 22.56 -11.39
C ARG A 22 8.98 22.84 -11.59
N LEU A 23 9.85 21.89 -11.29
CA LEU A 23 11.30 22.03 -11.43
C LEU A 23 11.72 22.15 -12.91
N GLU A 24 11.13 21.38 -13.82
CA GLU A 24 11.37 21.50 -15.27
C GLU A 24 11.03 22.90 -15.80
N ARG A 25 9.91 23.48 -15.34
CA ARG A 25 9.53 24.85 -15.71
C ARG A 25 10.51 25.88 -15.17
N ARG A 26 10.96 25.72 -13.92
CA ARG A 26 11.96 26.61 -13.31
C ARG A 26 13.29 26.53 -14.03
N LEU A 27 13.75 25.32 -14.33
CA LEU A 27 14.99 25.07 -15.04
C LEU A 27 14.94 25.62 -16.47
N LYS A 28 13.81 25.47 -17.17
CA LYS A 28 13.59 26.12 -18.48
C LYS A 28 13.64 27.65 -18.40
N PHE A 29 13.09 28.23 -17.33
CA PHE A 29 13.16 29.68 -17.11
C PHE A 29 14.61 30.14 -16.91
N LEU A 30 15.37 29.47 -16.03
CA LEU A 30 16.77 29.83 -15.74
C LEU A 30 17.68 29.71 -16.96
N ARG A 31 17.44 28.72 -17.84
CA ARG A 31 18.20 28.57 -19.09
C ARG A 31 17.99 29.70 -20.10
N ASN A 32 16.94 30.51 -19.93
CA ASN A 32 16.68 31.68 -20.76
C ASN A 32 17.19 32.99 -20.13
N GLU A 33 17.69 32.95 -18.89
CA GLU A 33 18.24 34.10 -18.17
C GLU A 33 19.73 34.31 -18.50
N VAL A 34 20.26 35.49 -18.16
CA VAL A 34 21.69 35.80 -18.37
C VAL A 34 22.57 34.94 -17.47
N PHE A 35 23.52 34.21 -18.06
CA PHE A 35 24.44 33.35 -17.31
C PHE A 35 25.21 34.12 -16.23
N THR A 36 24.85 33.82 -14.98
CA THR A 36 25.52 34.31 -13.77
C THR A 36 25.93 33.09 -12.93
N ASP A 37 27.02 33.19 -12.18
CA ASP A 37 27.50 32.13 -11.29
C ASP A 37 26.42 31.60 -10.33
N ALA A 38 25.51 32.48 -9.88
CA ALA A 38 24.36 32.12 -9.05
C ALA A 38 23.34 31.24 -9.80
N ILE A 39 23.06 31.56 -11.07
CA ILE A 39 22.12 30.81 -11.92
C ILE A 39 22.70 29.43 -12.26
N ILE A 40 24.00 29.35 -12.55
CA ILE A 40 24.67 28.06 -12.82
C ILE A 40 24.59 27.12 -11.60
N ARG A 41 24.74 27.67 -10.39
CA ARG A 41 24.58 26.89 -9.15
C ARG A 41 23.14 26.45 -8.92
N GLU A 42 22.17 27.34 -9.16
CA GLU A 42 20.74 27.02 -9.04
C GLU A 42 20.34 25.93 -10.05
N GLU A 43 20.80 26.03 -11.30
CA GLU A 43 20.54 25.02 -12.34
C GLU A 43 21.05 23.64 -11.92
N ARG A 44 22.31 23.54 -11.47
CA ARG A 44 22.89 22.26 -11.02
C ARG A 44 22.10 21.65 -9.86
N LEU A 45 21.62 22.47 -8.93
CA LEU A 45 20.82 22.02 -7.79
C LEU A 45 19.44 21.51 -8.25
N LEU A 46 18.80 22.17 -9.20
CA LEU A 46 17.53 21.73 -9.79
C LEU A 46 17.69 20.44 -10.59
N GLU A 47 18.79 20.28 -11.33
CA GLU A 47 19.10 19.04 -12.06
C GLU A 47 19.26 17.86 -11.10
N GLN A 48 19.99 18.03 -10.00
CA GLN A 48 20.11 17.01 -8.96
C GLN A 48 18.75 16.65 -8.35
N GLN A 49 17.93 17.65 -8.00
CA GLN A 49 16.59 17.41 -7.47
C GLN A 49 15.68 16.69 -8.48
N LEU A 50 15.80 17.00 -9.78
CA LEU A 50 15.07 16.29 -10.83
C LEU A 50 15.50 14.83 -10.93
N CYS A 51 16.80 14.53 -10.88
CA CYS A 51 17.30 13.15 -10.86
C CYS A 51 16.68 12.36 -9.70
N ASP A 52 16.72 12.90 -8.48
CA ASP A 52 16.13 12.25 -7.31
C ASP A 52 14.62 11.98 -7.47
N LEU A 53 13.89 12.93 -8.07
CA LEU A 53 12.45 12.78 -8.29
C LEU A 53 12.13 11.76 -9.38
N PHE A 54 12.93 11.67 -10.44
CA PHE A 54 12.77 10.65 -11.47
C PHE A 54 13.03 9.25 -10.92
N GLU A 55 14.06 9.08 -10.10
CA GLU A 55 14.34 7.81 -9.41
C GLU A 55 13.18 7.41 -8.49
N ARG A 56 12.63 8.35 -7.72
CA ARG A 56 11.44 8.11 -6.90
C ARG A 56 10.23 7.70 -7.74
N GLU A 57 9.97 8.38 -8.85
CA GLU A 57 8.87 8.01 -9.75
C GLU A 57 9.04 6.60 -10.31
N GLU A 58 10.27 6.24 -10.71
CA GLU A 58 10.59 4.91 -11.20
C GLU A 58 10.35 3.81 -10.16
N ILE A 59 10.84 4.00 -8.93
CA ILE A 59 10.62 3.07 -7.81
C ILE A 59 9.12 2.90 -7.56
N MET A 60 8.37 4.00 -7.48
CA MET A 60 6.92 3.96 -7.28
C MET A 60 6.21 3.22 -8.42
N ALA A 61 6.60 3.45 -9.67
CA ALA A 61 6.02 2.79 -10.82
C ALA A 61 6.31 1.28 -10.80
N LYS A 62 7.57 0.89 -10.53
CA LYS A 62 8.02 -0.51 -10.38
C LYS A 62 7.20 -1.23 -9.31
N GLN A 63 7.11 -0.66 -8.10
CA GLN A 63 6.33 -1.23 -6.99
C GLN A 63 4.85 -1.42 -7.36
N ARG A 64 4.22 -0.43 -8.00
CA ARG A 64 2.80 -0.50 -8.39
C ARG A 64 2.55 -1.52 -9.51
N SER A 65 3.54 -1.78 -10.35
CA SER A 65 3.43 -2.76 -11.43
C SER A 65 3.50 -4.21 -10.94
N ARG A 66 4.13 -4.47 -9.78
CA ARG A 66 4.47 -5.80 -9.24
C ARG A 66 5.23 -6.68 -10.25
N ILE A 67 6.19 -6.11 -10.96
CA ILE A 67 7.09 -6.83 -11.87
C ILE A 67 8.43 -7.01 -11.17
N GLU A 68 8.87 -8.25 -11.02
CA GLU A 68 10.13 -8.60 -10.32
C GLU A 68 11.32 -8.79 -11.26
N TRP A 69 11.08 -9.12 -12.53
CA TRP A 69 12.10 -9.61 -13.46
C TRP A 69 12.73 -8.55 -14.38
N LEU A 70 12.27 -7.30 -14.37
CA LEU A 70 12.87 -6.25 -15.19
C LEU A 70 14.20 -5.82 -14.53
N LYS A 71 15.32 -6.20 -15.14
CA LYS A 71 16.65 -5.65 -14.81
C LYS A 71 16.73 -4.20 -15.30
N GLU A 72 17.23 -3.35 -14.41
CA GLU A 72 17.39 -1.90 -14.63
C GLU A 72 18.31 -1.68 -15.83
N GLY A 73 17.81 -0.94 -16.82
CA GLY A 73 18.52 -0.74 -18.08
C GLY A 73 17.84 0.29 -18.97
N ASP A 74 16.52 0.39 -18.88
CA ASP A 74 15.75 1.48 -19.47
C ASP A 74 14.78 2.00 -18.41
N ARG A 75 14.71 3.32 -18.18
CA ARG A 75 13.83 3.97 -17.19
C ARG A 75 12.36 3.87 -17.64
N ASN A 76 11.86 2.64 -17.73
CA ASN A 76 10.67 2.26 -18.49
C ASN A 76 9.38 2.50 -17.67
N THR A 77 9.25 3.70 -17.13
CA THR A 77 8.09 4.14 -16.35
C THR A 77 6.80 3.98 -17.14
N SER A 78 6.81 4.21 -18.45
CA SER A 78 5.66 4.00 -19.34
C SER A 78 5.16 2.56 -19.31
N PHE A 79 6.06 1.58 -19.38
CA PHE A 79 5.73 0.15 -19.27
C PHE A 79 5.17 -0.20 -17.89
N PHE A 80 5.82 0.25 -16.81
CA PHE A 80 5.32 0.02 -15.46
C PHE A 80 3.93 0.62 -15.23
N HIS A 81 3.69 1.83 -15.75
CA HIS A 81 2.38 2.47 -15.71
C HIS A 81 1.34 1.72 -16.53
N ALA A 82 1.68 1.25 -17.73
CA ALA A 82 0.80 0.44 -18.56
C ALA A 82 0.43 -0.87 -17.86
N ARG A 83 1.41 -1.56 -17.27
CA ARG A 83 1.17 -2.80 -16.50
C ARG A 83 0.32 -2.57 -15.26
N ALA A 84 0.63 -1.55 -14.46
CA ALA A 84 -0.15 -1.19 -13.28
C ALA A 84 -1.61 -0.84 -13.65
N SER A 85 -1.79 -0.15 -14.78
CA SER A 85 -3.12 0.18 -15.31
C SER A 85 -3.87 -1.05 -15.82
N ALA A 86 -3.19 -1.95 -16.52
CA ALA A 86 -3.75 -3.23 -16.95
C ALA A 86 -4.22 -4.06 -15.74
N ARG A 87 -3.36 -4.20 -14.72
CA ARG A 87 -3.69 -4.89 -13.47
C ARG A 87 -4.88 -4.26 -12.76
N ARG A 88 -4.95 -2.92 -12.70
CA ARG A 88 -6.10 -2.20 -12.14
C ARG A 88 -7.40 -2.52 -12.91
N ARG A 89 -7.35 -2.59 -14.25
CA ARG A 89 -8.50 -2.96 -15.07
C ARG A 89 -8.94 -4.41 -14.82
N THR A 90 -8.00 -5.35 -14.75
CA THR A 90 -8.28 -6.76 -14.49
C THR A 90 -8.85 -6.98 -13.09
N ASN A 91 -8.29 -6.33 -12.07
CA ASN A 91 -8.69 -6.50 -10.68
C ASN A 91 -9.90 -5.64 -10.29
N LYS A 92 -10.47 -4.86 -11.22
CA LYS A 92 -11.67 -4.08 -10.94
C LYS A 92 -12.86 -5.03 -10.82
N ILE A 93 -13.41 -5.13 -9.61
CA ILE A 93 -14.68 -5.82 -9.36
C ILE A 93 -15.78 -5.05 -10.07
N LYS A 94 -16.36 -5.65 -11.13
CA LYS A 94 -17.42 -5.02 -11.94
C LYS A 94 -18.82 -5.38 -11.45
N LEU A 95 -18.96 -6.56 -10.86
CA LEU A 95 -20.23 -7.12 -10.45
C LEU A 95 -19.98 -8.14 -9.34
N LEU A 96 -20.88 -8.17 -8.37
CA LEU A 96 -20.96 -9.20 -7.35
C LEU A 96 -22.36 -9.81 -7.39
N VAL A 97 -22.44 -11.10 -7.11
CA VAL A 97 -23.70 -11.86 -7.05
C VAL A 97 -24.00 -12.17 -5.60
N ARG A 98 -25.26 -12.00 -5.20
CA ARG A 98 -25.78 -12.29 -3.87
C ARG A 98 -26.22 -13.75 -3.76
N ASP A 99 -26.46 -14.20 -2.53
CA ASP A 99 -26.92 -15.55 -2.24
C ASP A 99 -28.30 -15.86 -2.85
N ASP A 100 -29.12 -14.83 -3.08
CA ASP A 100 -30.44 -14.92 -3.73
C ASP A 100 -30.35 -14.96 -5.28
N GLY A 101 -29.14 -14.97 -5.85
CA GLY A 101 -28.89 -14.95 -7.29
C GLY A 101 -29.03 -13.56 -7.94
N SER A 102 -29.41 -12.52 -7.19
CA SER A 102 -29.42 -11.15 -7.70
C SER A 102 -28.00 -10.61 -7.85
N SER A 103 -27.79 -9.73 -8.83
CA SER A 103 -26.47 -9.14 -9.09
C SER A 103 -26.45 -7.63 -8.82
N CYS A 104 -25.29 -7.12 -8.41
CA CYS A 104 -25.07 -5.71 -8.16
C CYS A 104 -23.79 -5.25 -8.84
N SER A 105 -23.95 -4.26 -9.72
CA SER A 105 -22.86 -3.59 -10.46
C SER A 105 -22.60 -2.16 -9.96
N GLU A 106 -23.46 -1.63 -9.10
CA GLU A 106 -23.32 -0.29 -8.54
C GLU A 106 -22.16 -0.23 -7.55
N SER A 107 -21.29 0.77 -7.68
CA SER A 107 -20.08 0.90 -6.86
C SER A 107 -20.37 0.93 -5.35
N GLN A 108 -21.44 1.63 -4.95
CA GLN A 108 -21.82 1.73 -3.54
C GLN A 108 -22.38 0.39 -3.02
N GLY A 109 -23.21 -0.28 -3.82
CA GLY A 109 -23.74 -1.60 -3.50
C GLY A 109 -22.64 -2.66 -3.37
N ILE A 110 -21.68 -2.71 -4.31
CA ILE A 110 -20.52 -3.61 -4.24
C ILE A 110 -19.73 -3.39 -2.94
N LYS A 111 -19.53 -2.12 -2.55
CA LYS A 111 -18.82 -1.78 -1.31
C LYS A 111 -19.55 -2.30 -0.07
N LEU A 112 -20.85 -2.03 0.03
CA LEU A 112 -21.67 -2.48 1.16
C LEU A 112 -21.72 -4.01 1.26
N MET A 113 -21.80 -4.71 0.12
CA MET A 113 -21.77 -6.17 0.11
C MET A 113 -20.43 -6.74 0.55
N ALA A 114 -19.32 -6.16 0.10
CA ALA A 114 -18.00 -6.57 0.57
C ALA A 114 -17.83 -6.32 2.08
N GLU A 115 -18.27 -5.16 2.58
CA GLU A 115 -18.25 -4.83 4.00
C GLU A 115 -19.08 -5.83 4.82
N HIS A 116 -20.31 -6.13 4.39
CA HIS A 116 -21.17 -7.10 5.05
C HIS A 116 -20.56 -8.51 5.06
N PHE A 117 -20.07 -8.98 3.91
CA PHE A 117 -19.45 -10.29 3.76
C PHE A 117 -18.26 -10.46 4.71
N PHE A 118 -17.30 -9.53 4.70
CA PHE A 118 -16.13 -9.63 5.56
C PHE A 118 -16.47 -9.40 7.03
N LYS A 119 -17.42 -8.52 7.34
CA LYS A 119 -17.90 -8.36 8.72
C LYS A 119 -18.46 -9.69 9.24
N LYS A 120 -19.30 -10.39 8.46
CA LYS A 120 -19.80 -11.71 8.82
C LYS A 120 -18.67 -12.73 8.96
N LEU A 121 -17.77 -12.82 7.96
CA LEU A 121 -16.66 -13.77 7.95
C LEU A 121 -15.73 -13.64 9.16
N PHE A 122 -15.50 -12.41 9.63
CA PHE A 122 -14.64 -12.12 10.78
C PHE A 122 -15.41 -11.91 12.09
N THR A 123 -16.73 -12.10 12.09
CA THR A 123 -17.51 -12.16 13.34
C THR A 123 -17.47 -13.59 13.83
N SER A 124 -17.02 -13.81 15.07
CA SER A 124 -17.03 -15.14 15.68
C SER A 124 -18.46 -15.67 15.72
N GLU A 125 -18.69 -16.84 15.16
CA GLU A 125 -19.92 -17.57 15.40
C GLU A 125 -19.91 -18.11 16.83
N GLN A 126 -21.06 -18.05 17.49
CA GLN A 126 -21.21 -18.59 18.83
C GLN A 126 -21.15 -20.11 18.72
N CYS A 127 -20.01 -20.68 19.10
CA CYS A 127 -19.81 -22.11 19.06
C CYS A 127 -20.53 -22.69 20.29
N GLU A 128 -21.60 -23.46 20.07
CA GLU A 128 -22.41 -24.01 21.16
C GLU A 128 -21.72 -25.19 21.88
N SER A 129 -20.63 -25.74 21.31
CA SER A 129 -19.94 -26.93 21.83
C SER A 129 -18.49 -26.69 22.26
N VAL A 130 -18.10 -25.46 22.63
CA VAL A 130 -16.73 -25.18 23.08
C VAL A 130 -16.39 -26.02 24.31
N GLU A 131 -17.32 -26.11 25.27
CA GLU A 131 -17.19 -26.98 26.45
C GLU A 131 -16.98 -28.46 26.10
N GLU A 132 -17.75 -29.04 25.18
CA GLU A 132 -17.58 -30.46 24.77
C GLU A 132 -16.20 -30.71 24.13
N VAL A 133 -15.71 -29.75 23.33
CA VAL A 133 -14.38 -29.82 22.71
C VAL A 133 -13.29 -29.70 23.77
N LEU A 134 -13.47 -28.84 24.77
CA LEU A 134 -12.54 -28.68 25.87
C LEU A 134 -12.50 -29.90 26.78
N GLU A 135 -13.63 -30.58 27.00
CA GLU A 135 -13.69 -31.85 27.76
C GLU A 135 -12.97 -33.01 27.04
N ALA A 136 -13.00 -33.03 25.70
CA ALA A 136 -12.30 -34.03 24.91
C ALA A 136 -10.77 -33.81 24.88
N ILE A 137 -10.29 -32.62 25.25
CA ILE A 137 -8.86 -32.32 25.28
C ILE A 137 -8.30 -32.70 26.66
N PRO A 138 -7.40 -33.70 26.75
CA PRO A 138 -6.81 -34.07 28.02
C PRO A 138 -6.02 -32.88 28.59
N CYS A 139 -6.36 -32.46 29.80
CA CYS A 139 -5.66 -31.41 30.52
C CYS A 139 -4.21 -31.86 30.77
N LYS A 140 -3.24 -31.20 30.12
CA LYS A 140 -1.80 -31.51 30.24
C LYS A 140 -1.06 -30.56 31.17
N VAL A 141 -1.63 -29.40 31.45
CA VAL A 141 -1.09 -28.42 32.38
C VAL A 141 -2.00 -28.43 33.59
N ASP A 142 -1.55 -29.10 34.63
CA ASP A 142 -2.19 -29.04 35.93
C ASP A 142 -1.87 -27.70 36.60
N GLU A 143 -2.61 -27.41 37.67
CA GLU A 143 -2.53 -26.13 38.37
C GLU A 143 -1.13 -25.87 38.94
N SER A 144 -0.44 -26.94 39.36
CA SER A 144 0.95 -26.90 39.81
C SER A 144 1.93 -26.51 38.70
N ILE A 145 1.80 -27.06 37.49
CA ILE A 145 2.64 -26.65 36.35
C ILE A 145 2.34 -25.19 35.98
N ASN A 146 1.08 -24.77 36.03
CA ASN A 146 0.69 -23.40 35.69
C ASN A 146 1.26 -22.37 36.67
N GLU A 147 1.23 -22.66 37.98
CA GLU A 147 1.88 -21.86 39.02
C GLU A 147 3.40 -21.75 38.78
N GLU A 148 4.04 -22.85 38.38
CA GLU A 148 5.48 -22.86 38.11
C GLU A 148 5.85 -22.12 36.81
N LEU A 149 4.99 -22.14 35.78
CA LEU A 149 5.17 -21.39 34.53
C LEU A 149 4.93 -19.89 34.69
N CYS A 150 4.02 -19.50 35.58
CA CYS A 150 3.69 -18.09 35.84
C CYS A 150 4.65 -17.40 36.82
N ARG A 151 5.61 -18.14 37.41
CA ARG A 151 6.56 -17.55 38.35
C ARG A 151 7.49 -16.54 37.63
N PRO A 152 7.93 -15.47 38.31
CA PRO A 152 8.83 -14.49 37.73
C PRO A 152 10.12 -15.15 37.24
N THR A 153 10.46 -14.97 35.97
CA THR A 153 11.70 -15.50 35.40
C THR A 153 12.88 -14.74 36.01
N ARG A 154 13.78 -15.47 36.67
CA ARG A 154 15.08 -14.91 37.07
C ARG A 154 15.90 -14.65 35.82
N MET A 155 16.02 -13.38 35.42
CA MET A 155 17.05 -12.97 34.48
C MET A 155 18.42 -13.19 35.13
N ARG A 156 19.25 -14.06 34.54
CA ARG A 156 20.65 -14.22 34.93
C ARG A 156 21.39 -12.92 34.64
N LYS A 157 22.04 -12.36 35.66
CA LYS A 157 22.99 -11.25 35.55
C LYS A 157 24.28 -11.71 34.88
#